data_AF-A0A4W3GYB9-F1
#
_entry.id   AF-A0A4W3GYB9-F1
#
_cell.length_a   1.000
_cell.length_b   1.000
_cell.length_c   1.000
_cell.angle_alpha   90.00
_cell.angle_beta   90.00
_cell.angle_gamma   90.00
#
_symmetry.space_group_name_H-M   'P 1'
#
loop_
_entity.id
_entity.type
_entity.pdbx_description
1 polymer ?
#
loop_
_entity_poly.entity_id
_entity_poly.type
_entity_poly.pdbx_seq_one_letter_code
_entity_poly.pdbx_strand_id
1 'polypeptide(L)'
;MCHRLLDGILDFFFEYETPRMVTVRNKHIGIIFRFIQLAVLMYIIGWVFLHEKGYQSTDSIISSVSVKMKGVATGNVSGLGQRVWDVADYTFPSQGSDSFVIMTNYIVTAGQREMVCKQHSSSGTCKSDRDCFAGQHQRNGQGIMTGKCIDENGQNTCEIFGWCPAENDTIIPEPPLLLAAENFTMFIKNSITFTRFRVSR
;
A
#
# COMPACT_ATOMS: atom_id res chain seq x y z
N MET A 1 0.72 30.32 75.70
CA MET A 1 1.84 29.85 74.85
C MET A 1 1.35 29.20 73.55
N CYS A 2 0.28 28.39 73.59
CA CYS A 2 -0.31 27.72 72.41
C CYS A 2 -0.95 28.68 71.37
N HIS A 3 -1.59 29.78 71.81
CA HIS A 3 -2.19 30.77 70.88
C HIS A 3 -1.17 31.43 69.94
N ARG A 4 -0.02 31.87 70.45
CA ARG A 4 1.04 32.49 69.63
C ARG A 4 1.70 31.53 68.63
N LEU A 5 1.70 30.24 68.93
CA LEU A 5 2.21 29.19 68.02
C LEU A 5 1.21 28.90 66.90
N LEU A 6 -0.10 28.90 67.21
CA LEU A 6 -1.15 28.74 66.23
C LEU A 6 -1.21 29.94 65.26
N ASP A 7 -1.08 31.17 65.79
CA ASP A 7 -1.07 32.39 64.99
C ASP A 7 0.14 32.44 64.04
N GLY A 8 1.34 32.06 64.50
CA GLY A 8 2.53 32.00 63.64
C GLY A 8 2.49 30.89 62.57
N ILE A 9 1.77 29.80 62.81
CA ILE A 9 1.53 28.76 61.81
C ILE A 9 0.50 29.24 60.79
N LEU A 10 -0.55 29.94 61.22
CA LEU A 10 -1.57 30.49 60.33
C LEU A 10 -0.96 31.57 59.42
N ASP A 11 -0.17 32.49 59.96
CA ASP A 11 0.49 33.53 59.17
C ASP A 11 1.41 32.90 58.11
N PHE A 12 2.18 31.86 58.45
CA PHE A 12 3.02 31.16 57.47
C PHE A 12 2.24 30.47 56.34
N PHE A 13 1.07 29.89 56.62
CA PHE A 13 0.24 29.24 55.59
C PHE A 13 -0.55 30.23 54.72
N PHE A 14 -0.83 31.43 55.23
CA PHE A 14 -1.60 32.47 54.54
C PHE A 14 -0.76 33.64 54.03
N GLU A 15 0.57 33.55 54.12
CA GLU A 15 1.49 34.54 53.57
C GLU A 15 1.74 34.28 52.08
N TYR A 16 1.48 35.28 51.25
CA TYR A 16 1.72 35.26 49.81
C TYR A 16 2.67 36.40 49.44
N GLU A 17 3.93 36.06 49.19
CA GLU A 17 4.92 37.03 48.74
C GLU A 17 4.74 37.34 47.25
N THR A 18 4.46 38.61 46.92
CA THR A 18 4.46 39.10 45.53
C THR A 18 5.74 39.86 45.20
N PRO A 19 6.28 39.72 43.99
CA PRO A 19 7.44 40.50 43.57
C PRO A 19 7.10 42.00 43.56
N ARG A 20 8.01 42.82 44.10
CA ARG A 20 7.88 44.28 44.05
C ARG A 20 8.08 44.76 42.62
N MET A 21 7.02 45.30 42.01
CA MET A 21 7.06 45.82 40.63
C MET A 21 7.51 47.28 40.60
N VAL A 22 8.44 47.63 39.70
CA VAL A 22 8.88 49.01 39.47
C VAL A 22 8.27 49.53 38.17
N THR A 23 7.60 50.68 38.24
CA THR A 23 6.97 51.31 37.06
C THR A 23 7.92 52.30 36.41
N VAL A 24 8.42 52.00 35.21
CA VAL A 24 9.27 52.91 34.42
C VAL A 24 8.43 53.73 33.47
N ARG A 25 8.46 55.07 33.59
CA ARG A 25 7.61 56.00 32.83
C ARG A 25 8.39 56.63 31.68
N ASN A 26 8.63 55.87 30.62
CA ASN A 26 9.33 56.31 29.41
C ASN A 26 8.51 55.98 28.14
N LYS A 27 8.24 56.99 27.31
CA LYS A 27 7.43 56.84 26.08
C LYS A 27 8.04 55.86 25.08
N HIS A 28 9.35 55.88 24.89
CA HIS A 28 10.04 55.04 23.90
C HIS A 28 9.97 53.55 24.28
N ILE A 29 10.31 53.24 25.54
CA ILE A 29 10.25 51.87 26.08
C ILE A 29 8.80 51.36 26.09
N GLY A 30 7.83 52.21 26.44
CA GLY A 30 6.41 51.86 26.43
C GLY A 30 5.89 51.50 25.04
N ILE A 31 6.24 52.27 24.01
CA ILE A 31 5.83 51.99 22.62
C ILE A 31 6.42 50.67 22.13
N ILE A 32 7.72 50.43 22.35
CA ILE A 32 8.38 49.17 21.97
C ILE A 32 7.70 47.99 22.66
N PHE A 33 7.47 48.08 23.97
CA PHE A 33 6.83 47.02 24.73
C PHE A 33 5.40 46.73 24.24
N ARG A 34 4.60 47.76 23.95
CA ARG A 34 3.23 47.59 23.41
C ARG A 34 3.24 47.02 21.99
N PHE A 35 4.20 47.39 21.15
CA PHE A 35 4.33 46.82 19.81
C PHE A 35 4.68 45.34 19.86
N ILE A 36 5.63 44.93 20.71
CA ILE A 36 5.97 43.52 20.91
C ILE A 36 4.75 42.74 21.40
N GLN A 37 4.00 43.28 22.38
CA GLN A 37 2.77 42.66 22.85
C GLN A 37 1.74 42.47 21.73
N LEU A 38 1.55 43.48 20.87
CA LEU A 38 0.64 43.42 19.73
C LEU A 38 1.10 42.37 18.69
N ALA A 39 2.39 42.32 18.38
CA ALA A 39 2.95 41.35 17.45
C ALA A 39 2.76 39.91 17.95
N VAL A 40 3.03 39.66 19.24
CA VAL A 40 2.79 38.35 19.87
C VAL A 40 1.30 38.00 19.84
N LEU A 41 0.42 38.95 20.16
CA LEU A 41 -1.03 38.74 20.12
C LEU A 41 -1.52 38.40 18.71
N MET A 42 -1.05 39.12 17.69
CA MET A 42 -1.39 38.85 16.28
C MET A 42 -0.88 37.47 15.84
N TYR A 43 0.31 37.06 16.26
CA TYR A 43 0.83 35.72 15.96
C TYR A 43 -0.03 34.63 16.62
N ILE A 44 -0.38 34.77 17.90
CA ILE A 44 -1.22 33.79 18.60
C ILE A 44 -2.60 33.68 17.94
N ILE A 45 -3.25 34.82 17.64
CA ILE A 45 -4.58 34.79 17.03
C ILE A 45 -4.52 34.29 15.58
N GLY A 46 -3.62 34.85 14.76
CA GLY A 46 -3.53 34.53 13.34
C GLY A 46 -2.99 33.13 13.07
N TRP A 47 -1.86 32.78 13.68
CA TRP A 47 -1.22 31.49 13.44
C TRP A 47 -1.83 30.39 14.31
N VAL A 48 -1.79 30.53 15.63
CA VAL A 48 -2.16 29.42 16.54
C VAL A 48 -3.67 29.15 16.51
N PHE A 49 -4.51 30.19 16.56
CA PHE A 49 -5.95 29.99 16.59
C PHE A 49 -6.57 29.84 15.21
N LEU A 50 -6.28 30.73 14.26
CA LEU A 50 -6.96 30.70 12.96
C LEU A 50 -6.34 29.67 12.00
N HIS A 51 -5.01 29.67 11.82
CA HIS A 51 -4.35 28.79 10.88
C HIS A 51 -4.25 27.35 11.39
N GLU A 52 -3.66 27.14 12.57
CA GLU A 52 -3.50 25.81 13.18
C GLU A 52 -4.80 25.28 13.82
N LYS A 53 -5.86 26.09 13.88
CA LYS A 53 -7.14 25.74 14.52
C LYS A 53 -6.95 25.20 15.94
N GLY A 54 -6.06 25.82 16.73
CA GLY A 54 -5.75 25.38 18.10
C GLY A 54 -6.95 25.37 19.08
N TYR A 55 -8.08 25.95 18.68
CA TYR A 55 -9.36 25.85 19.42
C TYR A 55 -10.14 24.56 19.13
N GLN A 56 -9.74 23.75 18.15
CA GLN A 56 -10.39 22.49 17.79
C GLN A 56 -9.59 21.29 18.31
N SER A 57 -10.29 20.25 18.74
CA SER A 57 -9.67 18.93 18.96
C SER A 57 -9.64 18.15 17.65
N THR A 58 -8.55 17.47 17.37
CA THR A 58 -8.39 16.57 16.20
C THR A 58 -8.44 15.10 16.64
N ASP A 59 -8.84 14.22 15.72
CA ASP A 59 -8.88 12.77 15.93
C ASP A 59 -8.34 12.06 14.68
N SER A 60 -7.76 10.87 14.87
CA SER A 60 -7.35 10.03 13.75
C SER A 60 -8.54 9.28 13.16
N ILE A 61 -8.44 8.96 11.88
CA ILE A 61 -9.52 8.29 11.14
C ILE A 61 -9.24 6.78 11.11
N ILE A 62 -10.26 5.99 11.39
CA ILE A 62 -10.28 4.56 11.04
C ILE A 62 -11.13 4.41 9.78
N SER A 63 -10.55 3.86 8.72
CA SER A 63 -11.24 3.64 7.45
C SER A 63 -11.40 2.15 7.14
N SER A 64 -12.48 1.83 6.43
CA SER A 64 -12.73 0.52 5.84
C SER A 64 -13.16 0.72 4.39
N VAL A 65 -12.48 0.03 3.47
CA VAL A 65 -12.75 0.10 2.04
C VAL A 65 -13.26 -1.26 1.58
N SER A 66 -14.33 -1.25 0.80
CA SER A 66 -14.82 -2.43 0.08
C SER A 66 -15.02 -2.07 -1.38
N VAL A 67 -14.47 -2.89 -2.26
CA VAL A 67 -14.54 -2.69 -3.70
C VAL A 67 -15.39 -3.79 -4.33
N LYS A 68 -16.25 -3.42 -5.27
CA LYS A 68 -17.03 -4.36 -6.08
C LYS A 68 -16.87 -4.05 -7.56
N MET A 69 -16.41 -5.03 -8.31
CA MET A 69 -16.30 -4.93 -9.76
C MET A 69 -17.56 -5.43 -10.45
N LYS A 70 -17.87 -4.86 -11.61
CA LYS A 70 -18.87 -5.37 -12.54
C LYS A 70 -18.37 -5.23 -13.97
N GLY A 71 -18.50 -6.30 -14.72
CA GLY A 71 -18.07 -6.38 -16.10
C GLY A 71 -18.14 -7.83 -16.56
N VAL A 72 -18.26 -8.01 -17.87
CA VAL A 72 -18.16 -9.32 -18.51
C VAL A 72 -17.40 -9.11 -19.80
N ALA A 73 -16.45 -9.99 -20.08
CA ALA A 73 -15.70 -9.99 -21.32
C ALA A 73 -15.78 -11.35 -21.98
N THR A 74 -15.58 -11.38 -23.30
CA THR A 74 -15.39 -12.64 -24.04
C THR A 74 -13.95 -12.66 -24.54
N GLY A 75 -13.21 -13.69 -24.17
CA GLY A 75 -11.87 -13.95 -24.68
C GLY A 75 -11.90 -15.10 -25.68
N ASN A 76 -11.12 -15.00 -26.75
CA ASN A 76 -10.89 -16.12 -27.66
C ASN A 76 -9.40 -16.46 -27.65
N VAL A 77 -9.07 -17.64 -27.14
CA VAL A 77 -7.68 -18.11 -27.08
C VAL A 77 -7.53 -19.40 -27.84
N SER A 78 -6.51 -19.43 -28.68
CA SER A 78 -6.03 -20.62 -29.39
C SER A 78 -5.79 -21.75 -28.39
N GLY A 79 -6.65 -22.78 -28.41
CA GLY A 79 -6.57 -23.97 -27.55
C GLY A 79 -7.71 -24.12 -26.53
N LEU A 80 -8.36 -23.03 -26.08
CA LEU A 80 -9.53 -23.09 -25.19
C LEU A 80 -10.84 -22.64 -25.87
N GLY A 81 -10.76 -21.98 -27.02
CA GLY A 81 -11.93 -21.46 -27.73
C GLY A 81 -12.49 -20.20 -27.09
N GLN A 82 -13.75 -19.88 -27.43
CA GLN A 82 -14.44 -18.70 -26.91
C GLN A 82 -14.91 -18.97 -25.47
N ARG A 83 -14.44 -18.14 -24.52
CA ARG A 83 -14.81 -18.21 -23.11
C ARG A 83 -15.32 -16.85 -22.63
N VAL A 84 -16.34 -16.90 -21.76
CA VAL A 84 -16.82 -15.74 -21.02
C VAL A 84 -16.00 -15.61 -19.74
N TRP A 85 -15.54 -14.39 -19.46
CA TRP A 85 -14.81 -14.01 -18.27
C TRP A 85 -15.67 -13.07 -17.45
N ASP A 86 -15.95 -13.45 -16.20
CA ASP A 86 -16.70 -12.64 -15.25
C ASP A 86 -15.84 -12.20 -14.07
N VAL A 87 -16.45 -11.45 -13.15
CA VAL A 87 -15.80 -10.89 -11.97
C VAL A 87 -15.06 -11.95 -11.15
N ALA A 88 -15.57 -13.18 -11.06
CA ALA A 88 -14.92 -14.23 -10.30
C ALA A 88 -13.64 -14.76 -10.95
N ASP A 89 -13.53 -14.65 -12.27
CA ASP A 89 -12.36 -15.13 -13.01
C ASP A 89 -11.22 -14.08 -13.09
N TYR A 90 -11.56 -12.79 -13.27
CA TYR A 90 -10.56 -11.76 -13.56
C TYR A 90 -10.20 -10.86 -12.36
N THR A 91 -10.87 -10.98 -11.20
CA THR A 91 -10.56 -10.14 -10.02
C THR A 91 -9.87 -10.92 -8.89
N PHE A 92 -8.75 -10.40 -8.41
CA PHE A 92 -7.96 -11.04 -7.35
C PHE A 92 -7.48 -10.05 -6.28
N PRO A 93 -7.67 -10.33 -4.98
CA PRO A 93 -8.56 -11.37 -4.44
C PRO A 93 -10.02 -11.02 -4.70
N SER A 94 -10.88 -12.03 -4.85
CA SER A 94 -12.32 -11.83 -5.12
C SER A 94 -13.10 -11.22 -3.95
N GLN A 95 -12.47 -11.04 -2.79
CA GLN A 95 -13.09 -10.54 -1.56
C GLN A 95 -13.36 -9.02 -1.55
N GLY A 96 -12.87 -8.28 -2.53
CA GLY A 96 -13.13 -6.83 -2.62
C GLY A 96 -12.44 -6.02 -1.52
N SER A 97 -11.17 -6.36 -1.24
CA SER A 97 -10.29 -5.64 -0.33
C SER A 97 -9.87 -4.26 -0.86
N ASP A 98 -9.14 -3.52 -0.04
CA ASP A 98 -8.53 -2.23 -0.36
C ASP A 98 -7.46 -2.29 -1.47
N SER A 99 -6.88 -3.48 -1.70
CA SER A 99 -6.01 -3.79 -2.84
C SER A 99 -6.57 -4.95 -3.65
N PHE A 100 -6.59 -4.80 -4.98
CA PHE A 100 -7.09 -5.80 -5.92
C PHE A 100 -6.39 -5.66 -7.29
N VAL A 101 -6.44 -6.73 -8.09
CA VAL A 101 -5.90 -6.84 -9.44
C VAL A 101 -7.03 -7.21 -10.39
N ILE A 102 -7.02 -6.60 -11.57
CA ILE A 102 -7.92 -6.93 -12.69
C ILE A 102 -7.06 -7.51 -13.81
N MET A 103 -7.35 -8.75 -14.20
CA MET A 103 -6.70 -9.38 -15.34
C MET A 103 -7.17 -8.72 -16.64
N THR A 104 -6.23 -8.21 -17.42
CA THR A 104 -6.47 -7.57 -18.74
C THR A 104 -5.88 -8.36 -19.90
N ASN A 105 -4.86 -9.16 -19.63
CA ASN A 105 -4.26 -10.09 -20.57
C ASN A 105 -3.88 -11.37 -19.84
N TYR A 106 -3.78 -12.48 -20.57
CA TYR A 106 -3.42 -13.77 -19.99
C TYR A 106 -2.80 -14.70 -21.03
N ILE A 107 -1.93 -15.60 -20.56
CA ILE A 107 -1.32 -16.67 -21.36
C ILE A 107 -1.71 -17.99 -20.70
N VAL A 108 -2.18 -18.95 -21.50
CA VAL A 108 -2.65 -20.24 -20.99
C VAL A 108 -1.81 -21.36 -21.56
N THR A 109 -1.22 -22.17 -20.68
CA THR A 109 -0.61 -23.45 -21.04
C THR A 109 -1.51 -24.58 -20.58
N ALA A 110 -2.44 -25.00 -21.45
CA ALA A 110 -3.44 -26.02 -21.11
C ALA A 110 -2.85 -27.43 -21.09
N GLY A 111 -3.42 -28.30 -20.25
CA GLY A 111 -3.09 -29.72 -20.24
C GLY A 111 -1.74 -30.06 -19.63
N GLN A 112 -1.17 -29.16 -18.82
CA GLN A 112 0.07 -29.44 -18.10
C GLN A 112 -0.08 -30.66 -17.19
N ARG A 113 0.94 -31.53 -17.21
CA ARG A 113 1.07 -32.71 -16.35
C ARG A 113 2.47 -32.78 -15.80
N GLU A 114 2.61 -33.39 -14.63
CA GLU A 114 3.93 -33.65 -14.06
C GLU A 114 4.62 -34.77 -14.85
N MET A 115 5.62 -34.41 -15.64
CA MET A 115 6.41 -35.35 -16.43
C MET A 115 7.78 -34.74 -16.78
N VAL A 116 8.57 -35.49 -17.53
CA VAL A 116 9.84 -35.01 -18.07
C VAL A 116 9.59 -34.38 -19.44
N CYS A 117 10.03 -33.14 -19.62
CA CYS A 117 9.96 -32.45 -20.90
C CYS A 117 11.12 -31.45 -21.09
N LYS A 118 11.16 -30.86 -22.27
CA LYS A 118 12.08 -29.81 -22.62
C LYS A 118 11.77 -28.50 -21.91
N GLN A 119 12.81 -27.89 -21.34
CA GLN A 119 12.73 -26.53 -20.83
C GLN A 119 12.47 -25.53 -21.96
N HIS A 120 11.62 -24.54 -21.70
CA HIS A 120 11.40 -23.47 -22.66
C HIS A 120 12.68 -22.63 -22.90
N SER A 121 12.90 -22.22 -24.16
CA SER A 121 14.15 -21.59 -24.60
C SER A 121 14.44 -20.24 -23.97
N SER A 122 13.43 -19.54 -23.42
CA SER A 122 13.62 -18.28 -22.70
C SER A 122 14.41 -18.43 -21.39
N SER A 123 14.48 -19.65 -20.84
CA SER A 123 15.10 -19.92 -19.54
C SER A 123 16.61 -20.14 -19.63
N GLY A 124 17.14 -20.36 -20.83
CA GLY A 124 18.54 -20.59 -21.09
C GLY A 124 18.78 -21.80 -22.00
N THR A 125 19.85 -21.72 -22.79
CA THR A 125 20.28 -22.78 -23.70
C THR A 125 21.44 -23.59 -23.11
N CYS A 126 21.54 -24.87 -23.43
CA CYS A 126 22.67 -25.73 -23.08
C CYS A 126 23.47 -26.11 -24.32
N LYS A 127 24.76 -26.42 -24.17
CA LYS A 127 25.61 -26.97 -25.25
C LYS A 127 25.85 -28.46 -25.06
N SER A 128 25.95 -28.89 -23.81
CA SER A 128 26.18 -30.29 -23.44
C SER A 128 25.45 -30.66 -22.15
N ASP A 129 25.30 -31.95 -21.88
CA ASP A 129 24.69 -32.48 -20.66
C ASP A 129 25.35 -31.94 -19.38
N ARG A 130 26.63 -31.55 -19.43
CA ARG A 130 27.37 -30.98 -18.29
C ARG A 130 26.87 -29.60 -17.88
N ASP A 131 26.21 -28.88 -18.78
CA ASP A 131 25.61 -27.58 -18.48
C ASP A 131 24.31 -27.73 -17.68
N CYS A 132 23.71 -28.92 -17.71
CA CYS A 132 22.48 -29.27 -17.02
C CYS A 132 22.84 -30.03 -15.73
N PHE A 133 22.80 -29.36 -14.59
CA PHE A 133 23.13 -30.01 -13.31
C PHE A 133 21.90 -30.76 -12.76
N ALA A 134 21.98 -32.09 -12.73
CA ALA A 134 20.90 -32.94 -12.25
C ALA A 134 20.48 -32.57 -10.81
N GLY A 135 19.17 -32.47 -10.57
CA GLY A 135 18.60 -32.12 -9.26
C GLY A 135 18.64 -30.63 -8.92
N GLN A 136 19.24 -29.79 -9.76
CA GLN A 136 19.22 -28.34 -9.59
C GLN A 136 18.08 -27.70 -10.39
N HIS A 137 17.67 -26.51 -9.97
CA HIS A 137 16.74 -25.65 -10.70
C HIS A 137 17.45 -24.34 -11.02
N GLN A 138 17.10 -23.75 -12.16
CA GLN A 138 17.57 -22.42 -12.54
C GLN A 138 16.61 -21.35 -12.02
N ARG A 139 17.09 -20.14 -11.74
CA ARG A 139 16.25 -19.02 -11.27
C ARG A 139 15.07 -18.73 -12.22
N ASN A 140 15.30 -18.82 -13.52
CA ASN A 140 14.27 -18.62 -14.55
C ASN A 140 13.71 -19.96 -15.05
N GLY A 141 13.97 -21.06 -14.33
CA GLY A 141 13.63 -22.39 -14.81
C GLY A 141 12.21 -22.84 -14.44
N GLN A 142 11.58 -23.60 -15.33
CA GLN A 142 10.23 -24.13 -15.18
C GLN A 142 10.17 -25.50 -14.46
N GLY A 143 11.31 -26.03 -13.98
CA GLY A 143 11.38 -27.34 -13.35
C GLY A 143 12.78 -27.71 -12.86
N ILE A 144 12.92 -28.95 -12.39
CA ILE A 144 14.19 -29.50 -11.88
C ILE A 144 14.91 -30.20 -13.03
N MET A 145 16.17 -29.87 -13.26
CA MET A 145 16.95 -30.45 -14.36
C MET A 145 17.25 -31.93 -14.11
N THR A 146 17.11 -32.76 -15.14
CA THR A 146 17.42 -34.20 -15.09
C THR A 146 18.90 -34.50 -15.33
N GLY A 147 19.64 -33.54 -15.90
CA GLY A 147 21.05 -33.68 -16.24
C GLY A 147 21.33 -33.91 -17.73
N LYS A 148 20.30 -33.81 -18.59
CA LYS A 148 20.42 -33.97 -20.04
C LYS A 148 20.17 -32.66 -20.78
N CYS A 149 20.92 -32.43 -21.85
CA CYS A 149 20.73 -31.35 -22.79
C CYS A 149 20.06 -31.91 -24.05
N ILE A 150 18.86 -31.42 -24.38
CA ILE A 150 18.09 -31.92 -25.52
C ILE A 150 17.93 -30.85 -26.59
N ASP A 151 18.11 -31.27 -27.85
CA ASP A 151 17.87 -30.45 -29.04
C ASP A 151 16.49 -30.78 -29.61
N GLU A 152 15.63 -29.77 -29.75
CA GLU A 152 14.46 -29.86 -30.60
C GLU A 152 14.39 -28.60 -31.46
N ASN A 153 14.31 -28.79 -32.78
CA ASN A 153 14.22 -27.71 -33.79
C ASN A 153 15.40 -26.72 -33.77
N GLY A 154 16.61 -27.17 -33.42
CA GLY A 154 17.83 -26.34 -33.45
C GLY A 154 18.00 -25.42 -32.25
N GLN A 155 17.23 -25.64 -31.18
CA GLN A 155 17.39 -24.97 -29.90
C GLN A 155 17.69 -26.02 -28.82
N ASN A 156 18.88 -25.97 -28.25
CA ASN A 156 19.30 -26.89 -27.21
C ASN A 156 18.94 -26.32 -25.84
N THR A 157 18.10 -27.02 -25.08
CA THR A 157 17.76 -26.64 -23.70
C THR A 157 17.79 -27.86 -22.78
N CYS A 158 17.93 -27.62 -21.47
CA CYS A 158 17.99 -28.72 -20.52
C CYS A 158 16.64 -29.46 -20.45
N GLU A 159 16.70 -30.76 -20.25
CA GLU A 159 15.55 -31.57 -19.89
C GLU A 159 15.20 -31.34 -18.41
N ILE A 160 13.93 -31.12 -18.12
CA ILE A 160 13.41 -30.87 -16.78
C ILE A 160 12.30 -31.85 -16.41
N PHE A 161 12.20 -32.13 -15.12
CA PHE A 161 11.03 -32.74 -14.49
C PHE A 161 10.19 -31.64 -13.83
N GLY A 162 8.93 -31.53 -14.22
CA GLY A 162 8.02 -30.49 -13.76
C GLY A 162 6.70 -30.47 -14.52
N TRP A 163 6.04 -29.32 -14.55
CA TRP A 163 4.78 -29.13 -15.29
C TRP A 163 5.05 -28.99 -16.79
N CYS A 164 4.57 -29.96 -17.56
CA CYS A 164 4.86 -30.11 -18.98
C CYS A 164 3.56 -30.16 -19.80
N PRO A 165 3.49 -29.50 -20.98
CA PRO A 165 4.58 -28.74 -21.61
C PRO A 165 4.94 -27.46 -20.85
N ALA A 166 6.20 -27.05 -20.91
CA ALA A 166 6.66 -25.83 -20.27
C ALA A 166 5.93 -24.61 -20.84
N GLU A 167 5.65 -23.63 -19.98
CA GLU A 167 4.98 -22.39 -20.38
C GLU A 167 5.81 -21.63 -21.42
N ASN A 168 5.11 -21.14 -22.46
CA ASN A 168 5.70 -20.31 -23.50
C ASN A 168 5.22 -18.86 -23.36
N ASP A 169 6.05 -18.02 -22.76
CA ASP A 169 5.84 -16.59 -22.58
C ASP A 169 6.56 -15.73 -23.66
N THR A 170 6.98 -16.33 -24.79
CA THR A 170 7.57 -15.55 -25.89
C THR A 170 6.52 -14.89 -26.79
N ILE A 171 5.29 -15.41 -26.78
CA ILE A 171 4.19 -14.92 -27.60
C ILE A 171 3.16 -14.31 -26.65
N ILE A 172 3.33 -13.04 -26.35
CA ILE A 172 2.36 -12.25 -25.57
C ILE A 172 1.28 -11.76 -26.55
N PRO A 173 -0.02 -12.04 -26.31
CA PRO A 173 -1.08 -11.57 -27.19
C PRO A 173 -1.13 -10.05 -27.27
N GLU A 174 -1.03 -9.52 -28.50
CA GLU A 174 -1.20 -8.11 -28.84
C GLU A 174 -2.23 -7.97 -29.98
N PRO A 175 -3.35 -7.24 -29.77
CA PRO A 175 -3.74 -6.51 -28.56
C PRO A 175 -4.11 -7.44 -27.38
N PRO A 176 -4.22 -6.91 -26.15
CA PRO A 176 -4.63 -7.70 -24.98
C PRO A 176 -5.95 -8.44 -25.19
N LEU A 177 -6.10 -9.63 -24.62
CA LEU A 177 -7.28 -10.47 -24.86
C LEU A 177 -8.57 -9.90 -24.25
N LEU A 178 -8.49 -9.19 -23.12
CA LEU A 178 -9.65 -8.64 -22.41
C LEU A 178 -9.78 -7.13 -22.64
N LEU A 179 -9.85 -6.68 -23.90
CA LEU A 179 -10.05 -5.26 -24.24
C LEU A 179 -11.30 -4.64 -23.59
N ALA A 180 -12.35 -5.44 -23.38
CA ALA A 180 -13.57 -5.00 -22.71
C ALA A 180 -13.36 -4.56 -21.25
N ALA A 181 -12.19 -4.86 -20.65
CA ALA A 181 -11.84 -4.43 -19.30
C ALA A 181 -11.82 -2.91 -19.14
N GLU A 182 -11.58 -2.15 -20.22
CA GLU A 182 -11.66 -0.68 -20.22
C GLU A 182 -13.08 -0.18 -19.84
N ASN A 183 -14.11 -0.95 -20.19
CA ASN A 183 -15.51 -0.60 -19.95
C ASN A 183 -16.08 -1.23 -18.66
N PHE A 184 -15.26 -1.89 -17.86
CA PHE A 184 -15.73 -2.44 -16.59
C PHE A 184 -15.97 -1.32 -15.58
N THR A 185 -16.93 -1.53 -14.70
CA THR A 185 -17.30 -0.55 -13.67
C THR A 185 -16.84 -1.01 -12.29
N MET A 186 -16.31 -0.07 -11.53
CA MET A 186 -15.83 -0.29 -10.18
C MET A 186 -16.67 0.54 -9.20
N PHE A 187 -17.17 -0.11 -8.16
CA PHE A 187 -17.84 0.54 -7.04
C PHE A 187 -16.93 0.49 -5.81
N ILE A 188 -16.50 1.67 -5.35
CA ILE A 188 -15.69 1.81 -4.13
C ILE A 188 -16.60 2.33 -3.02
N LYS A 189 -16.76 1.53 -1.97
CA LYS A 189 -17.41 1.95 -0.72
C LYS A 189 -16.32 2.19 0.32
N ASN A 190 -16.16 3.45 0.71
CA ASN A 190 -15.29 3.85 1.81
C ASN A 190 -16.18 4.24 3.00
N SER A 191 -15.92 3.68 4.17
CA SER A 191 -16.51 4.14 5.43
C SER A 191 -15.42 4.59 6.38
N ILE A 192 -15.61 5.76 6.97
CA ILE A 192 -14.68 6.37 7.91
C ILE A 192 -15.33 6.55 9.27
N THR A 193 -14.56 6.40 10.33
CA THR A 193 -15.01 6.63 11.70
C THR A 193 -13.97 7.45 12.47
N PHE A 194 -14.44 8.55 13.06
CA PHE A 194 -13.72 9.31 14.07
C PHE A 194 -14.15 8.81 15.44
N THR A 195 -13.34 7.93 16.04
CA THR A 195 -13.71 7.22 17.28
C THR A 195 -13.89 8.16 18.46
N ARG A 196 -13.09 9.23 18.56
CA ARG A 196 -13.18 10.22 19.64
C ARG A 196 -14.47 11.01 19.57
N PHE A 197 -14.95 11.32 18.37
CA PHE A 197 -16.17 12.12 18.16
C PHE A 197 -17.43 11.27 17.95
N ARG A 198 -17.27 9.93 17.85
CA ARG A 198 -18.36 8.98 17.58
C ARG A 198 -19.15 9.33 16.31
N VAL A 199 -18.43 9.75 15.27
CA VAL A 199 -19.00 10.08 13.96
C VAL A 199 -18.51 9.06 12.94
N SER A 200 -19.45 8.40 12.27
CA SER A 200 -19.18 7.51 11.13
C SER A 200 -19.84 8.04 9.86
N ARG A 201 -19.15 7.91 8.73
CA ARG A 201 -19.62 8.32 7.40
C ARG A 201 -19.27 7.27 6.35
#